data_AF-A0A8J5XVW2-F1
#
_entry.id   AF-A0A8J5XVW2-F1
#
_cell.length_a   1.000
_cell.length_b   1.000
_cell.length_c   1.000
_cell.angle_alpha   90.00
_cell.angle_beta   90.00
_cell.angle_gamma   90.00
#
_symmetry.space_group_name_H-M   'P 1'
#
loop_
_entity.id
_entity.type
_entity.pdbx_description
1 polymer ?
#
loop_
_entity_poly.entity_id
_entity_poly.type
_entity_poly.pdbx_seq_one_letter_code
_entity_poly.pdbx_strand_id
1 'polypeptide(L)'
;MADAEVIDRHDSVGGSSRDFAAGIDRDSGAGIGRAPVIFLDVDGVLNRTVTATHIRLDADLVARLKVITDQSGACLVLSTFWREFGPYISYVLRRHSVHARVVGRTPGLASSPLADGDVLYATRSDEITAWLAHNAPPGFAHYLVLDDREDAALGPLGAHFVRTDPAVGLTDADVERALRILASPPSAPADAPGELLARTATHVAAAGEHAAAAGKAARAVADGHEPRAASVRLGSRE
;
A
#
# COMPACT_ATOMS: atom_id res chain seq x y z
N MET A 1 -29.31 54.97 -28.61
CA MET A 1 -30.34 53.91 -28.54
C MET A 1 -30.23 53.19 -29.88
N ALA A 2 -29.33 52.21 -29.95
CA ALA A 2 -29.66 50.79 -29.87
C ALA A 2 -30.64 50.39 -30.98
N ASP A 3 -30.13 49.72 -32.01
CA ASP A 3 -30.64 48.41 -32.40
C ASP A 3 -29.57 47.63 -33.17
N ALA A 4 -29.34 46.41 -32.70
CA ALA A 4 -28.37 45.46 -33.21
C ALA A 4 -29.05 44.57 -34.25
N GLU A 5 -28.48 44.49 -35.44
CA GLU A 5 -28.88 43.53 -36.45
C GLU A 5 -28.12 42.23 -36.24
N VAL A 6 -28.88 41.18 -35.93
CA VAL A 6 -28.43 39.80 -35.76
C VAL A 6 -28.14 39.23 -37.15
N ILE A 7 -26.87 38.89 -37.41
CA ILE A 7 -26.50 38.05 -38.56
C ILE A 7 -25.99 36.71 -38.03
N ASP A 8 -26.85 35.71 -38.23
CA ASP A 8 -26.58 34.29 -38.18
C ASP A 8 -25.54 33.93 -39.25
N ARG A 9 -24.42 33.32 -38.81
CA ARG A 9 -23.49 32.60 -39.68
C ARG A 9 -23.08 31.31 -39.00
N HIS A 10 -23.77 30.25 -39.42
CA HIS A 10 -23.32 28.88 -39.34
C HIS A 10 -21.96 28.71 -40.04
N ASP A 11 -20.91 28.48 -39.26
CA ASP A 11 -19.70 27.81 -39.76
C ASP A 11 -19.70 26.36 -39.27
N SER A 12 -20.10 25.49 -40.20
CA SER A 12 -19.98 24.04 -40.12
C SER A 12 -18.51 23.64 -40.26
N VAL A 13 -17.86 23.24 -39.17
CA VAL A 13 -16.62 22.46 -39.24
C VAL A 13 -16.96 21.01 -38.93
N GLY A 14 -17.06 20.22 -39.99
CA GLY A 14 -17.17 18.76 -39.92
C GLY A 14 -15.87 18.16 -39.40
N GLY A 15 -15.86 17.80 -38.11
CA GLY A 15 -14.91 16.85 -37.54
C GLY A 15 -15.47 15.44 -37.69
N SER A 16 -14.84 14.64 -38.57
CA SER A 16 -15.19 13.24 -38.81
C SER A 16 -15.15 12.44 -37.50
N SER A 17 -16.19 11.65 -37.26
CA SER A 17 -16.41 10.78 -36.09
C SER A 17 -15.43 9.59 -35.98
N ARG A 18 -14.18 9.73 -36.44
CA ARG A 18 -13.17 8.66 -36.51
C ARG A 18 -11.92 8.87 -35.65
N ASP A 19 -11.75 10.03 -35.01
CA ASP A 19 -10.50 10.32 -34.27
C ASP A 19 -10.60 10.10 -32.74
N PHE A 20 -11.75 9.70 -32.20
CA PHE A 20 -11.91 9.42 -30.76
C PHE A 20 -11.41 8.03 -30.31
N ALA A 21 -11.00 7.16 -31.23
CA ALA A 21 -10.63 5.77 -30.94
C ALA A 21 -9.10 5.49 -30.95
N ALA A 22 -8.25 6.49 -31.16
CA ALA A 22 -6.80 6.29 -31.34
C ALA A 22 -5.95 6.59 -30.08
N GLY A 23 -6.56 6.77 -28.91
CA GLY A 23 -5.88 7.13 -27.67
C GLY A 23 -5.72 5.99 -26.65
N ILE A 24 -5.96 4.73 -27.04
CA ILE A 24 -5.52 3.58 -26.25
C ILE A 24 -4.13 3.25 -26.76
N ASP A 25 -3.13 3.97 -26.26
CA ASP A 25 -1.75 3.53 -26.36
C ASP A 25 -1.71 2.08 -25.87
N ARG A 26 -1.37 1.19 -26.81
CA ARG A 26 -0.93 -0.16 -26.50
C ARG A 26 0.37 -0.01 -25.74
N ASP A 27 0.28 0.18 -24.42
CA ASP A 27 1.46 0.09 -23.57
C ASP A 27 1.87 -1.38 -23.60
N SER A 28 2.95 -1.60 -24.33
CA SER A 28 3.72 -2.83 -24.36
C SER A 28 4.01 -3.25 -22.93
N GLY A 29 4.09 -4.55 -22.64
CA GLY A 29 4.35 -5.11 -21.30
C GLY A 29 5.72 -4.78 -20.69
N ALA A 30 6.16 -3.52 -20.75
CA ALA A 30 7.25 -2.98 -19.97
C ALA A 30 6.70 -2.67 -18.57
N GLY A 31 7.23 -3.35 -17.55
CA GLY A 31 6.92 -3.05 -16.15
C GLY A 31 7.11 -1.56 -15.83
N ILE A 32 6.58 -1.14 -14.69
CA ILE A 32 6.75 0.26 -14.27
C ILE A 32 8.24 0.62 -14.25
N GLY A 33 8.59 1.76 -14.84
CA GLY A 33 9.94 2.33 -14.70
C GLY A 33 10.24 2.66 -13.22
N ARG A 34 11.34 3.35 -12.94
CA ARG A 34 11.68 3.78 -11.56
C ARG A 34 10.74 4.88 -11.00
N ALA A 35 9.67 5.23 -11.72
CA ALA A 35 8.72 6.24 -11.27
C ALA A 35 7.95 5.73 -10.04
N PRO A 36 7.66 6.60 -9.05
CA PRO A 36 6.89 6.18 -7.90
C PRO A 36 5.45 5.78 -8.27
N VAL A 37 4.84 4.92 -7.48
CA VAL A 37 3.46 4.46 -7.69
C VAL A 37 2.59 4.75 -6.48
N ILE A 38 1.37 5.22 -6.70
CA ILE A 38 0.32 5.32 -5.67
C ILE A 38 -0.73 4.26 -5.97
N PHE A 39 -0.90 3.32 -5.04
CA PHE A 39 -2.09 2.47 -4.96
C PHE A 39 -3.20 3.30 -4.34
N LEU A 40 -4.20 3.62 -5.15
CA LEU A 40 -5.22 4.61 -4.83
C LEU A 40 -6.58 3.94 -4.62
N ASP A 41 -7.14 4.06 -3.42
CA ASP A 41 -8.59 3.93 -3.22
C ASP A 41 -9.32 5.25 -3.55
N VAL A 42 -10.62 5.15 -3.79
CA VAL A 42 -11.53 6.28 -4.08
C VAL A 42 -12.41 6.57 -2.89
N ASP A 43 -13.15 5.56 -2.40
CA ASP A 43 -14.10 5.76 -1.30
C ASP A 43 -13.36 5.97 0.01
N GLY A 44 -13.76 6.98 0.79
CA GLY A 44 -13.05 7.35 2.03
C GLY A 44 -11.68 8.01 1.83
N VAL A 45 -11.21 8.15 0.58
CA VAL A 45 -9.96 8.85 0.23
C VAL A 45 -10.26 10.12 -0.57
N LEU A 46 -10.90 9.98 -1.73
CA LEU A 46 -11.26 11.08 -2.63
C LEU A 46 -12.71 11.50 -2.50
N ASN A 47 -13.46 10.88 -1.60
CA ASN A 47 -14.79 11.30 -1.19
C ASN A 47 -15.00 11.00 0.30
N ARG A 48 -16.10 11.53 0.84
CA ARG A 48 -16.55 11.29 2.22
C ARG A 48 -17.79 10.41 2.30
N THR A 49 -18.08 9.70 1.21
CA THR A 49 -19.32 8.96 1.03
C THR A 49 -19.00 7.53 0.63
N VAL A 50 -18.55 6.73 1.59
CA VAL A 50 -18.18 5.32 1.40
C VAL A 50 -19.34 4.47 0.87
N THR A 51 -20.58 4.92 1.06
CA THR A 51 -21.81 4.23 0.62
C THR A 51 -22.39 4.79 -0.68
N ALA A 52 -21.64 5.63 -1.41
CA ALA A 52 -22.11 6.15 -2.69
C ALA A 52 -22.37 5.00 -3.68
N THR A 53 -23.51 5.05 -4.36
CA THR A 53 -23.88 4.07 -5.40
C THR A 53 -23.27 4.38 -6.77
N HIS A 54 -22.49 5.46 -6.86
CA HIS A 54 -21.79 5.90 -8.06
C HIS A 54 -20.46 6.54 -7.68
N ILE A 55 -19.53 6.57 -8.64
CA ILE A 55 -18.23 7.23 -8.47
C ILE A 55 -18.44 8.73 -8.25
N ARG A 56 -18.11 9.18 -7.05
CA ARG A 56 -18.12 10.58 -6.64
C ARG A 56 -16.73 10.96 -6.16
N LEU A 57 -16.22 12.09 -6.63
CA LEU A 57 -14.97 12.68 -6.14
C LEU A 57 -15.25 14.08 -5.61
N ASP A 58 -14.79 14.38 -4.41
CA ASP A 58 -14.88 15.71 -3.83
C ASP A 58 -13.69 16.56 -4.30
N ALA A 59 -13.97 17.74 -4.84
CA ALA A 59 -12.97 18.55 -5.55
C ALA A 59 -11.76 18.94 -4.68
N ASP A 60 -11.97 19.18 -3.38
CA ASP A 60 -10.90 19.53 -2.45
C ASP A 60 -9.96 18.35 -2.16
N LEU A 61 -10.50 17.13 -2.10
CA LEU A 61 -9.71 15.91 -1.90
C LEU A 61 -8.90 15.56 -3.17
N VAL A 62 -9.49 15.76 -4.35
CA VAL A 62 -8.77 15.59 -5.62
C VAL A 62 -7.67 16.63 -5.79
N ALA A 63 -7.87 17.87 -5.34
CA ALA A 63 -6.83 18.89 -5.35
C ALA A 63 -5.62 18.49 -4.49
N ARG A 64 -5.83 17.79 -3.36
CA ARG A 64 -4.74 17.23 -2.55
C ARG A 64 -4.01 16.08 -3.24
N LEU A 65 -4.74 15.18 -3.91
CA LEU A 65 -4.11 14.14 -4.74
C LEU A 65 -3.25 14.77 -5.87
N LYS A 66 -3.72 15.88 -6.46
CA LYS A 66 -2.94 16.64 -7.45
C LYS A 66 -1.60 17.09 -6.88
N VAL A 67 -1.58 17.63 -5.66
CA VAL A 67 -0.33 18.04 -5.00
C VAL A 67 0.63 16.86 -4.86
N ILE A 68 0.15 15.71 -4.39
CA ILE A 68 0.99 14.51 -4.23
C ILE A 68 1.57 14.10 -5.58
N THR A 69 0.73 13.97 -6.61
CA THR A 69 1.13 13.47 -7.93
C THR A 69 2.03 14.43 -8.69
N ASP A 70 1.78 15.74 -8.64
CA ASP A 70 2.62 16.75 -9.29
C ASP A 70 4.03 16.81 -8.68
N GLN A 71 4.13 16.75 -7.35
CA GLN A 71 5.43 16.87 -6.68
C GLN A 71 6.25 15.59 -6.73
N SER A 72 5.60 14.43 -6.69
CA SER A 72 6.29 13.13 -6.72
C SER A 72 6.52 12.59 -8.13
N GLY A 73 5.78 13.08 -9.13
CA GLY A 73 5.72 12.47 -10.46
C GLY A 73 5.12 11.06 -10.45
N ALA A 74 4.38 10.69 -9.39
CA ALA A 74 3.89 9.33 -9.24
C ALA A 74 2.81 8.96 -10.25
N CYS A 75 2.84 7.71 -10.70
CA CYS A 75 1.76 7.08 -11.44
C CYS A 75 0.72 6.48 -10.47
N LEU A 76 -0.49 6.25 -10.97
CA LEU A 76 -1.59 5.68 -10.21
C LEU A 76 -1.83 4.22 -10.59
N VAL A 77 -2.04 3.38 -9.57
CA VAL A 77 -2.62 2.05 -9.71
C VAL A 77 -3.94 2.05 -8.95
N LEU A 78 -5.02 1.68 -9.62
CA LEU A 78 -6.34 1.66 -8.99
C LEU A 78 -6.46 0.46 -8.05
N SER A 79 -6.57 0.75 -6.76
CA SER A 79 -6.80 -0.22 -5.70
C SER A 79 -8.12 0.16 -5.02
N THR A 80 -9.21 -0.04 -5.74
CA THR A 80 -10.54 0.42 -5.36
C THR A 80 -11.60 -0.52 -5.92
N PHE A 81 -12.78 -0.56 -5.30
CA PHE A 81 -13.93 -1.28 -5.85
C PHE A 81 -14.25 -0.84 -7.30
N TRP A 82 -14.03 0.44 -7.60
CA TRP A 82 -14.35 1.05 -8.89
C TRP A 82 -13.32 0.80 -10.01
N ARG A 83 -12.33 -0.07 -9.82
CA ARG A 83 -11.17 -0.23 -10.71
C ARG A 83 -11.49 -0.63 -12.15
N GLU A 84 -12.65 -1.25 -12.38
CA GLU A 84 -13.15 -1.56 -13.74
C GLU A 84 -13.55 -0.30 -14.52
N PHE A 85 -13.86 0.79 -13.82
CA PHE A 85 -14.22 2.08 -14.40
C PHE A 85 -12.99 3.00 -14.55
N GLY A 86 -11.79 2.43 -14.67
CA GLY A 86 -10.53 3.18 -14.75
C GLY A 86 -10.51 4.30 -15.81
N PRO A 87 -11.05 4.11 -17.03
CA PRO A 87 -11.17 5.19 -18.00
C PRO A 87 -12.03 6.37 -17.51
N TYR A 88 -13.13 6.09 -16.80
CA TYR A 88 -13.99 7.13 -16.24
C TYR A 88 -13.31 7.86 -15.07
N ILE A 89 -12.68 7.13 -14.14
CA ILE A 89 -11.89 7.72 -13.05
C ILE A 89 -10.81 8.64 -13.62
N SER A 90 -10.06 8.16 -14.62
CA SER A 90 -9.02 8.94 -15.30
C SER A 90 -9.58 10.21 -15.96
N TYR A 91 -10.75 10.10 -16.60
CA TYR A 91 -11.45 11.25 -17.20
C TYR A 91 -11.80 12.29 -16.13
N VAL A 92 -12.44 11.88 -15.02
CA VAL A 92 -12.83 12.81 -13.94
C VAL A 92 -11.60 13.45 -13.31
N LEU A 93 -10.56 12.69 -12.98
CA LEU A 93 -9.29 13.20 -12.44
C LEU A 93 -8.68 14.29 -13.35
N ARG A 94 -8.66 14.07 -14.67
CA ARG A 94 -8.18 15.08 -15.63
C ARG A 94 -9.02 16.35 -15.66
N ARG A 95 -10.33 16.26 -15.43
CA ARG A 95 -11.21 17.45 -15.30
C ARG A 95 -10.88 18.29 -14.06
N HIS A 96 -10.27 17.67 -13.05
CA HIS A 96 -9.71 18.33 -11.87
C HIS A 96 -8.20 18.61 -12.00
N SER A 97 -7.65 18.59 -13.22
CA SER A 97 -6.24 18.87 -13.51
C SER A 97 -5.24 17.89 -12.89
N VAL A 98 -5.67 16.70 -12.47
CA VAL A 98 -4.76 15.61 -12.12
C VAL A 98 -4.33 14.92 -13.42
N HIS A 99 -3.05 15.07 -13.76
CA HIS A 99 -2.49 14.54 -15.01
C HIS A 99 -1.67 13.26 -14.83
N ALA A 100 -1.63 12.72 -13.61
CA ALA A 100 -1.00 11.44 -13.32
C ALA A 100 -1.54 10.33 -14.23
N ARG A 101 -0.64 9.50 -14.77
CA ARG A 101 -1.01 8.32 -15.56
C ARG A 101 -1.57 7.24 -14.64
N VAL A 102 -2.73 6.69 -14.98
CA VAL A 102 -3.18 5.41 -14.45
C VAL A 102 -2.49 4.29 -15.23
N VAL A 103 -1.62 3.54 -14.58
CA VAL A 103 -0.75 2.52 -15.21
C VAL A 103 -1.22 1.09 -14.94
N GLY A 104 -2.26 0.92 -14.14
CA GLY A 104 -2.82 -0.38 -13.88
C GLY A 104 -3.89 -0.36 -12.80
N ARG A 105 -4.28 -1.56 -12.38
CA ARG A 105 -5.22 -1.84 -11.31
C ARG A 105 -4.81 -3.11 -10.59
N THR A 106 -5.09 -3.19 -9.30
CA THR A 106 -4.85 -4.43 -8.55
C THR A 106 -5.81 -5.53 -9.01
N PRO A 107 -5.40 -6.81 -8.97
CA PRO A 107 -6.22 -7.95 -9.40
C PRO A 107 -7.29 -8.29 -8.35
N GLY A 108 -8.18 -7.34 -8.03
CA GLY A 108 -9.29 -7.58 -7.12
C GLY A 108 -10.55 -8.05 -7.87
N LEU A 109 -11.49 -8.63 -7.15
CA LEU A 109 -12.82 -8.95 -7.68
C LEU A 109 -13.45 -7.71 -8.33
N ALA A 110 -13.79 -7.84 -9.61
CA ALA A 110 -14.73 -6.95 -10.25
C ALA A 110 -16.15 -7.25 -9.72
N SER A 111 -17.04 -6.27 -9.75
CA SER A 111 -18.48 -6.45 -9.54
C SER A 111 -19.19 -7.25 -10.65
N SER A 112 -18.42 -7.92 -11.52
CA SER A 112 -18.91 -8.88 -12.52
C SER A 112 -18.91 -10.28 -11.91
N PRO A 113 -19.85 -11.18 -12.27
CA PRO A 113 -19.72 -12.59 -11.91
C PRO A 113 -18.34 -13.09 -12.35
N LEU A 114 -17.64 -13.72 -11.40
CA LEU A 114 -16.31 -14.31 -11.54
C LEU A 114 -16.20 -14.99 -12.92
N ALA A 115 -15.29 -14.51 -13.76
CA ALA A 115 -14.87 -15.29 -14.91
C ALA A 115 -14.02 -16.47 -14.42
N ASP A 116 -14.04 -17.58 -15.16
CA ASP A 116 -13.14 -18.72 -14.87
C ASP A 116 -11.68 -18.23 -14.86
N GLY A 117 -11.03 -18.29 -13.69
CA GLY A 117 -9.64 -17.86 -13.50
C GLY A 117 -9.45 -16.62 -12.63
N ASP A 118 -10.52 -15.99 -12.15
CA ASP A 118 -10.41 -14.87 -11.20
C ASP A 118 -9.85 -15.35 -9.85
N VAL A 119 -8.74 -14.73 -9.43
CA VAL A 119 -8.10 -15.03 -8.15
C VAL A 119 -8.80 -14.24 -7.05
N LEU A 120 -9.34 -14.96 -6.07
CA LEU A 120 -9.88 -14.38 -4.85
C LEU A 120 -8.74 -14.04 -3.90
N TYR A 121 -8.49 -12.75 -3.71
CA TYR A 121 -7.59 -12.25 -2.68
C TYR A 121 -8.36 -12.00 -1.39
N ALA A 122 -7.79 -12.39 -0.25
CA ALA A 122 -8.45 -12.28 1.05
C ALA A 122 -8.47 -10.82 1.54
N THR A 123 -7.43 -10.05 1.22
CA THR A 123 -7.26 -8.66 1.67
C THR A 123 -6.81 -7.75 0.53
N ARG A 124 -7.04 -6.44 0.70
CA ARG A 124 -6.50 -5.41 -0.20
C ARG A 124 -4.97 -5.46 -0.27
N SER A 125 -4.31 -5.79 0.84
CA SER A 125 -2.85 -6.02 0.91
C SER A 125 -2.37 -7.14 -0.02
N ASP A 126 -3.12 -8.23 -0.12
CA ASP A 126 -2.75 -9.35 -1.00
C ASP A 126 -2.86 -8.95 -2.47
N GLU A 127 -3.89 -8.18 -2.83
CA GLU A 127 -4.04 -7.64 -4.19
C GLU A 127 -2.85 -6.73 -4.57
N ILE A 128 -2.47 -5.81 -3.67
CA ILE A 128 -1.34 -4.89 -3.87
C ILE A 128 -0.02 -5.66 -3.97
N THR A 129 0.20 -6.63 -3.10
CA THR A 129 1.39 -7.49 -3.11
C THR A 129 1.50 -8.28 -4.40
N ALA A 130 0.39 -8.85 -4.87
CA ALA A 130 0.34 -9.54 -6.15
C ALA A 130 0.65 -8.61 -7.32
N TRP A 131 0.11 -7.38 -7.32
CA TRP A 131 0.42 -6.41 -8.36
C TRP A 131 1.92 -6.05 -8.35
N LEU A 132 2.51 -5.77 -7.19
CA LEU A 132 3.94 -5.47 -7.05
C LEU A 132 4.81 -6.61 -7.57
N ALA A 133 4.51 -7.86 -7.21
CA ALA A 133 5.27 -9.03 -7.64
C ALA A 133 5.32 -9.21 -9.17
N HIS A 134 4.26 -8.82 -9.88
CA HIS A 134 4.18 -8.98 -11.33
C HIS A 134 4.69 -7.76 -12.12
N ASN A 135 4.60 -6.57 -11.55
CA ASN A 135 4.80 -5.32 -12.31
C ASN A 135 6.04 -4.54 -11.87
N ALA A 136 6.49 -4.71 -10.62
CA ALA A 136 7.57 -3.93 -10.06
C ALA A 136 8.93 -4.64 -10.27
N PRO A 137 10.00 -3.90 -10.60
CA PRO A 137 11.33 -4.48 -10.66
C PRO A 137 11.80 -4.94 -9.27
N PRO A 138 12.76 -5.89 -9.20
CA PRO A 138 13.35 -6.30 -7.93
C PRO A 138 13.88 -5.12 -7.11
N GLY A 139 13.54 -5.07 -5.82
CA GLY A 139 13.95 -4.00 -4.91
C GLY A 139 13.18 -2.68 -5.06
N PHE A 140 12.07 -2.67 -5.81
CA PHE A 140 11.20 -1.50 -5.90
C PHE A 140 10.56 -1.17 -4.55
N ALA A 141 10.87 0.01 -4.01
CA ALA A 141 10.29 0.52 -2.76
C ALA A 141 9.66 1.92 -2.91
N HIS A 142 9.56 2.43 -4.13
CA HIS A 142 9.02 3.77 -4.38
C HIS A 142 7.52 3.71 -4.60
N TYR A 143 6.77 3.34 -3.57
CA TYR A 143 5.32 3.35 -3.65
C TYR A 143 4.64 3.85 -2.37
N LEU A 144 3.38 4.22 -2.53
CA LEU A 144 2.46 4.65 -1.49
C LEU A 144 1.17 3.85 -1.63
N VAL A 145 0.64 3.36 -0.51
CA VAL A 145 -0.74 2.90 -0.39
C VAL A 145 -1.54 4.04 0.25
N LEU A 146 -2.60 4.48 -0.43
CA LEU A 146 -3.48 5.54 0.03
C LEU A 146 -4.92 5.02 0.05
N ASP A 147 -5.42 4.75 1.27
CA ASP A 147 -6.60 3.92 1.51
C ASP A 147 -7.19 4.26 2.89
N ASP A 148 -8.50 4.08 3.10
CA ASP A 148 -9.13 4.22 4.42
C ASP A 148 -9.14 2.89 5.20
N ARG A 149 -9.00 1.76 4.50
CA ARG A 149 -9.12 0.42 5.06
C ARG A 149 -7.83 -0.05 5.72
N GLU A 150 -7.97 -0.68 6.87
CA GLU A 150 -6.83 -1.23 7.61
C GLU A 150 -6.17 -2.41 6.91
N ASP A 151 -6.94 -3.21 6.17
CA ASP A 151 -6.47 -4.38 5.44
C ASP A 151 -5.72 -4.04 4.14
N ALA A 152 -5.56 -2.75 3.81
CA ALA A 152 -4.82 -2.28 2.65
C ALA A 152 -3.30 -2.31 2.82
N ALA A 153 -2.80 -2.35 4.06
CA ALA A 153 -1.36 -2.31 4.32
C ALA A 153 -0.91 -3.18 5.49
N LEU A 154 -1.24 -4.47 5.42
CA LEU A 154 -0.75 -5.49 6.33
C LEU A 154 0.74 -5.79 6.06
N GLY A 155 1.46 -6.10 7.14
CA GLY A 155 2.86 -6.52 7.05
C GLY A 155 3.78 -5.43 6.45
N PRO A 156 4.64 -5.76 5.48
CA PRO A 156 5.63 -4.81 4.92
C PRO A 156 5.03 -3.56 4.27
N LEU A 157 3.79 -3.64 3.78
CA LEU A 157 3.11 -2.50 3.14
C LEU A 157 2.87 -1.34 4.12
N GLY A 158 2.83 -1.60 5.44
CA GLY A 158 2.57 -0.59 6.46
C GLY A 158 3.57 0.57 6.48
N ALA A 159 4.82 0.33 6.06
CA ALA A 159 5.84 1.38 5.91
C ALA A 159 5.52 2.37 4.78
N HIS A 160 4.67 1.96 3.84
CA HIS A 160 4.25 2.72 2.67
C HIS A 160 2.82 3.22 2.77
N PHE A 161 2.21 3.19 3.97
CA PHE A 161 0.79 3.44 4.14
C PHE A 161 0.46 4.82 4.70
N VAL A 162 -0.52 5.46 4.06
CA VAL A 162 -1.27 6.60 4.57
C VAL A 162 -2.73 6.17 4.68
N ARG A 163 -3.18 5.98 5.93
CA ARG A 163 -4.58 5.66 6.22
C ARG A 163 -5.39 6.94 6.36
N THR A 164 -6.41 7.12 5.53
CA THR A 164 -7.37 8.23 5.71
C THR A 164 -8.47 7.85 6.69
N ASP A 165 -9.11 8.87 7.28
CA ASP A 165 -10.41 8.69 7.93
C ASP A 165 -11.51 8.82 6.86
N PRO A 166 -12.36 7.79 6.66
CA PRO A 166 -13.38 7.82 5.61
C PRO A 166 -14.42 8.93 5.75
N ALA A 167 -14.63 9.48 6.95
CA ALA A 167 -15.54 10.61 7.16
C ALA A 167 -14.91 11.95 6.74
N VAL A 168 -13.58 12.02 6.67
CA VAL A 168 -12.83 13.24 6.39
C VAL A 168 -12.26 13.24 4.96
N GLY A 169 -11.83 12.07 4.48
CA GLY A 169 -11.08 11.90 3.25
C GLY A 169 -9.61 12.33 3.40
N LEU A 170 -8.94 12.52 2.27
CA LEU A 170 -7.55 12.98 2.19
C LEU A 170 -7.35 14.37 2.81
N THR A 171 -6.42 14.49 3.77
CA THR A 171 -6.09 15.75 4.44
C THR A 171 -4.73 16.31 4.00
N ASP A 172 -4.43 17.56 4.38
CA ASP A 172 -3.11 18.15 4.09
C ASP A 172 -1.98 17.43 4.87
N ALA A 173 -2.27 16.93 6.08
CA ALA A 173 -1.33 16.11 6.85
C ALA A 173 -1.01 14.78 6.14
N ASP A 174 -2.00 14.18 5.49
CA ASP A 174 -1.82 12.99 4.67
C ASP A 174 -0.96 13.27 3.44
N VAL A 175 -1.15 14.42 2.79
CA VAL A 175 -0.31 14.87 1.66
C VAL A 175 1.16 14.98 2.09
N GLU A 176 1.44 15.61 3.24
CA GLU A 176 2.81 15.71 3.76
C GLU A 176 3.41 14.33 4.05
N ARG A 177 2.64 13.43 4.63
CA ARG A 177 3.07 12.06 4.91
C ARG A 177 3.34 11.28 3.63
N ALA A 178 2.43 11.37 2.65
CA ALA A 178 2.56 10.74 1.34
C ALA A 178 3.85 11.18 0.64
N LEU A 179 4.14 12.48 0.62
CA LEU A 179 5.35 13.02 0.00
C LEU A 179 6.63 12.54 0.71
N ARG A 180 6.64 12.44 2.05
CA ARG A 180 7.79 11.86 2.79
C ARG A 180 8.04 10.40 2.43
N ILE A 181 6.98 9.59 2.30
CA ILE A 181 7.10 8.19 1.91
C ILE A 181 7.67 8.09 0.49
N LEU A 182 7.13 8.87 -0.45
CA LEU A 182 7.55 8.84 -1.85
C LEU A 182 8.94 9.44 -2.10
N ALA A 183 9.41 10.36 -1.23
CA ALA A 183 10.74 10.96 -1.32
C ALA A 183 11.85 10.10 -0.72
N SER A 184 11.51 9.09 0.10
CA SER A 184 12.52 8.25 0.74
C SER A 184 13.21 7.36 -0.31
N PRO A 185 14.55 7.35 -0.39
CA PRO A 185 15.27 6.39 -1.22
C PRO A 185 14.94 4.97 -0.71
N PRO A 186 15.02 3.94 -1.58
CA PRO A 186 14.80 2.58 -1.11
C PRO A 186 15.86 2.33 -0.05
N SER A 187 15.44 2.07 1.20
CA SER A 187 16.37 1.53 2.18
C SER A 187 16.92 0.27 1.54
N ALA A 188 18.23 0.24 1.29
CA ALA A 188 18.91 -0.97 0.84
C ALA A 188 18.43 -2.13 1.71
N PRO A 189 18.22 -3.33 1.14
CA PRO A 189 17.73 -4.47 1.91
C PRO A 189 18.61 -4.60 3.16
N ALA A 190 17.98 -4.44 4.32
CA ALA A 190 18.56 -4.89 5.56
C ALA A 190 18.83 -6.39 5.37
N ASP A 191 20.08 -6.79 5.52
CA ASP A 191 20.61 -8.14 5.40
C ASP A 191 20.85 -8.69 3.98
N ALA A 192 21.93 -8.21 3.35
CA ALA A 192 22.83 -9.15 2.69
C ALA A 192 23.66 -9.87 3.78
N PRO A 193 23.56 -11.21 3.94
CA PRO A 193 24.33 -11.95 4.95
C PRO A 193 25.78 -12.13 4.48
N GLY A 194 26.53 -11.04 4.37
CA GLY A 194 27.92 -11.03 3.87
C GLY A 194 28.96 -10.42 4.82
N GLU A 195 28.56 -9.61 5.81
CA GLU A 195 29.55 -8.84 6.61
C GLU A 195 29.34 -8.89 8.14
N LEU A 196 28.59 -9.87 8.67
CA LEU A 196 28.52 -10.14 10.12
C LEU A 196 29.49 -11.24 10.58
N LEU A 197 30.52 -11.58 9.80
CA LEU A 197 31.61 -12.47 10.23
C LEU A 197 32.93 -11.74 10.54
N ALA A 198 33.03 -10.43 10.27
CA ALA A 198 34.26 -9.67 10.55
C ALA A 198 34.22 -8.85 11.85
N ARG A 199 33.07 -8.74 12.54
CA ARG A 199 32.95 -7.92 13.77
C ARG A 199 32.51 -8.67 15.03
N THR A 200 32.24 -9.97 14.91
CA THR A 200 32.06 -10.92 16.03
C THR A 200 33.30 -11.75 16.33
N ALA A 201 34.44 -11.46 15.68
CA ALA A 201 35.73 -12.09 15.96
C ALA A 201 36.60 -11.34 16.99
N THR A 202 36.21 -10.12 17.42
CA THR A 202 37.03 -9.29 18.33
C THR A 202 36.40 -9.09 19.73
N HIS A 203 35.23 -9.68 20.03
CA HIS A 203 34.61 -9.54 21.35
C HIS A 203 34.12 -10.85 21.99
N VAL A 204 34.67 -12.01 21.58
CA VAL A 204 34.47 -13.29 22.28
C VAL A 204 35.78 -13.84 22.87
N ALA A 205 36.93 -13.20 22.63
CA ALA A 205 38.21 -13.62 23.21
C ALA A 205 38.50 -13.06 24.63
N ALA A 206 37.60 -12.27 25.24
CA ALA A 206 37.87 -11.59 26.51
C ALA A 206 36.90 -11.92 27.67
N ALA A 207 35.95 -12.85 27.50
CA ALA A 207 34.93 -13.14 28.52
C ALA A 207 34.78 -14.63 28.89
N GLY A 208 35.78 -15.47 28.61
CA GLY A 208 35.73 -16.92 28.84
C GLY A 208 36.64 -17.46 29.95
N GLU A 209 37.62 -16.70 30.46
CA GLU A 209 38.51 -17.18 31.54
C GLU A 209 37.87 -17.18 32.93
N HIS A 210 36.61 -16.75 33.08
CA HIS A 210 35.90 -16.75 34.37
C HIS A 210 34.81 -17.83 34.52
N ALA A 211 34.58 -18.69 33.53
CA ALA A 211 33.56 -19.74 33.59
C ALA A 211 34.08 -21.17 33.89
N ALA A 212 35.33 -21.30 34.36
CA ALA A 212 35.94 -22.60 34.71
C ALA A 212 35.92 -22.93 36.22
N ALA A 213 35.27 -22.13 37.07
CA ALA A 213 35.25 -22.34 38.53
C ALA A 213 33.88 -22.81 39.11
N ALA A 214 32.78 -22.77 38.35
CA ALA A 214 31.45 -23.13 38.87
C ALA A 214 30.99 -24.56 38.49
N GLY A 215 31.75 -25.28 37.65
CA GLY A 215 31.39 -26.58 37.09
C GLY A 215 31.78 -27.82 37.91
N LYS A 216 32.12 -27.67 39.21
CA LYS A 216 32.52 -28.81 40.07
C LYS A 216 31.63 -29.07 41.30
N ALA A 217 30.54 -28.32 41.49
CA ALA A 217 29.65 -28.52 42.65
C ALA A 217 28.27 -29.15 42.33
N ALA A 218 27.91 -29.35 41.04
CA ALA A 218 26.59 -29.82 40.65
C ALA A 218 26.58 -31.24 40.04
N ARG A 219 27.38 -32.16 40.60
CA ARG A 219 27.40 -33.57 40.19
C ARG A 219 27.55 -34.48 41.40
N ALA A 220 26.56 -34.43 42.31
CA ALA A 220 26.40 -35.38 43.41
C ALA A 220 24.98 -35.35 44.02
N VAL A 221 23.92 -35.31 43.22
CA VAL A 221 22.55 -35.66 43.68
C VAL A 221 21.78 -36.25 42.49
N ALA A 222 22.24 -37.40 42.01
CA ALA A 222 21.53 -38.21 41.04
C ALA A 222 21.74 -39.68 41.43
N ASP A 223 21.25 -40.05 42.60
CA ASP A 223 21.01 -41.45 42.98
C ASP A 223 19.73 -41.51 43.80
N GLY A 224 18.78 -42.29 43.29
CA GLY A 224 17.37 -42.24 43.66
C GLY A 224 17.02 -42.81 45.03
N HIS A 225 16.02 -42.17 45.65
CA HIS A 225 15.08 -42.82 46.56
C HIS A 225 13.84 -41.95 46.72
N GLU A 226 12.68 -42.40 46.24
CA GLU A 226 11.39 -41.84 46.67
C GLU A 226 11.07 -42.28 48.11
N PRO A 227 10.63 -41.38 48.99
CA PRO A 227 9.98 -41.78 50.23
C PRO A 227 8.46 -41.68 50.13
N ARG A 228 7.84 -42.81 50.51
CA ARG A 228 6.42 -43.03 50.79
C ARG A 228 5.79 -41.95 51.67
N ALA A 229 4.53 -41.65 51.36
CA ALA A 229 3.60 -40.93 52.21
C ALA A 229 3.42 -41.63 53.57
N ALA A 230 3.62 -40.87 54.66
CA ALA A 230 3.25 -41.26 56.01
C ALA A 230 2.17 -40.30 56.52
N SER A 231 0.96 -40.85 56.71
CA SER A 231 -0.16 -40.20 57.39
C SER A 231 0.20 -39.82 58.82
N VAL A 232 -0.09 -38.58 59.22
CA VAL A 232 -0.11 -38.15 60.62
C VAL A 232 -1.51 -37.68 60.99
N ARG A 233 -2.01 -38.26 62.08
CA ARG A 233 -3.34 -38.10 62.66
C ARG A 233 -3.53 -36.70 63.25
N LEU A 234 -4.74 -36.18 63.07
CA LEU A 234 -5.34 -35.10 63.86
C LEU A 234 -5.37 -35.47 65.34
N GLY A 235 -4.78 -34.63 66.18
CA GLY A 235 -5.00 -34.62 67.62
C GLY A 235 -5.74 -33.33 68.00
N SER A 236 -7.02 -33.47 68.36
CA SER A 236 -7.81 -32.43 69.02
C SER A 236 -7.66 -32.56 70.54
N ARG A 237 -7.36 -31.44 71.20
CA ARG A 237 -7.79 -31.03 72.54
C ARG A 237 -7.96 -29.50 72.41
N GLU A 238 -9.07 -28.88 72.73
CA GLU A 238 -10.10 -29.14 73.74
C GLU A 238 -11.45 -29.64 73.21
#